data_AF-A0A7J4KFA2-F1
#
_entry.id   AF-A0A7J4KFA2-F1
#
_cell.length_a   1.000
_cell.length_b   1.000
_cell.length_c   1.000
_cell.angle_alpha   90.00
_cell.angle_beta   90.00
_cell.angle_gamma   90.00
#
_symmetry.space_group_name_H-M   'P 1'
#
loop_
_entity.id
_entity.type
_entity.pdbx_description
1 polymer ?
#
loop_
_entity_poly.entity_id
_entity_poly.type
_entity_poly.pdbx_seq_one_letter_code
_entity_poly.pdbx_strand_id
1 'polypeptide(L)'
;MIRKYFIMFGLMSLLLVGMNVCQARPVVFGKGTVVRTSVAVGHWGIISEKSFNGTQYFDPVVLPFRFRFDGLRVWFLGLLLPFNPNIQMWGNPVLLVKMIRWM
;
A
#
# COMPACT_ATOMS: atom_id res chain seq x y z
N MET A 1 20.08 5.75 50.39
CA MET A 1 19.85 6.58 49.18
C MET A 1 19.43 5.80 47.92
N ILE A 2 19.44 4.46 47.89
CA ILE A 2 19.16 3.63 46.68
C ILE A 2 17.67 3.56 46.26
N ARG A 3 16.73 3.77 47.19
CA ARG A 3 15.28 3.49 46.97
C ARG A 3 14.57 4.47 46.03
N LYS A 4 15.12 5.67 45.78
CA LYS A 4 14.50 6.69 44.92
C LYS A 4 14.74 6.45 43.42
N TYR A 5 15.87 5.83 43.06
CA TYR A 5 16.24 5.59 41.65
C TYR A 5 15.46 4.44 41.01
N PHE A 6 15.02 3.46 41.81
CA PHE A 6 14.24 2.31 41.31
C PHE A 6 12.85 2.71 40.80
N ILE A 7 12.22 3.68 41.47
CA ILE A 7 10.92 4.24 41.07
C ILE A 7 11.08 5.13 39.83
N MET A 8 12.19 5.85 39.73
CA MET A 8 12.47 6.77 38.61
C MET A 8 12.77 6.02 37.29
N PHE A 9 13.42 4.86 37.36
CA PHE A 9 13.71 4.02 36.18
C PHE A 9 12.45 3.37 35.59
N GLY A 10 11.51 2.97 36.45
CA GLY A 10 10.21 2.42 36.02
C GLY A 10 9.34 3.45 35.30
N LEU A 11 9.37 4.72 35.73
CA LEU A 11 8.60 5.81 35.12
C LEU A 11 9.19 6.26 33.76
N MET A 12 10.52 6.19 33.59
CA MET A 12 11.18 6.46 32.31
C MET A 12 10.93 5.35 31.27
N SER A 13 10.79 4.10 31.72
CA SER A 13 10.41 2.97 30.87
C SER A 13 8.97 3.07 30.35
N LEU A 14 8.05 3.61 31.15
CA LEU A 14 6.63 3.71 30.78
C LEU A 14 6.37 4.77 29.69
N LEU A 15 7.19 5.82 29.63
CA LEU A 15 7.09 6.90 28.64
C LEU A 15 7.46 6.46 27.20
N LEU A 16 8.25 5.39 27.04
CA LEU A 16 8.64 4.87 25.71
C LEU A 16 7.57 3.98 25.05
N VAL A 17 6.57 3.53 25.81
CA VAL A 17 5.54 2.60 25.30
C VAL A 17 4.38 3.35 24.59
N GLY A 18 4.28 4.67 24.73
CA GLY A 18 3.11 5.45 24.31
C GLY A 18 3.06 5.93 22.84
N MET A 19 4.09 5.66 22.01
CA MET A 19 4.20 6.27 20.67
C MET A 19 4.22 5.24 19.53
N ASN A 20 3.25 4.31 19.42
CA ASN A 20 3.30 3.36 18.32
C ASN A 20 1.97 2.89 17.72
N VAL A 21 0.88 3.66 17.76
CA VAL A 21 -0.26 3.30 16.90
C VAL A 21 -0.99 4.53 16.36
N CYS A 22 -0.40 5.15 15.35
CA CYS A 22 -1.16 5.81 14.30
C CYS A 22 -0.33 5.77 13.01
N GLN A 23 -0.01 4.57 12.51
CA GLN A 23 0.54 4.46 11.15
C GLN A 23 -0.58 4.83 10.18
N ALA A 24 -0.63 6.10 9.78
CA ALA A 24 -1.42 6.53 8.64
C ALA A 24 -1.00 5.66 7.44
N ARG A 25 -1.94 4.91 6.86
CA ARG A 25 -1.64 4.07 5.69
C ARG A 25 -1.18 4.99 4.56
N PRO A 26 -0.05 4.69 3.90
CA PRO A 26 0.42 5.54 2.82
C PRO A 26 -0.60 5.56 1.69
N VAL A 27 -1.02 6.76 1.31
CA VAL A 27 -1.94 7.00 0.19
C VAL A 27 -1.11 7.11 -1.08
N VAL A 28 -1.52 6.37 -2.12
CA VAL A 28 -0.92 6.45 -3.45
C VAL A 28 -1.91 7.05 -4.44
N PHE A 29 -1.44 7.99 -5.25
CA PHE A 29 -2.20 8.61 -6.32
C PHE A 29 -1.32 8.73 -7.56
N GLY A 30 -1.86 8.37 -8.73
CA GLY A 30 -1.08 8.46 -9.96
C GLY A 30 -1.78 7.96 -11.20
N LYS A 31 -1.08 8.11 -12.32
CA LYS A 31 -1.43 7.49 -13.59
C LYS A 31 -0.87 6.07 -13.65
N GLY A 32 -1.67 5.16 -14.14
CA GLY A 32 -1.23 3.80 -14.41
C GLY A 32 -1.96 3.18 -15.59
N THR A 33 -1.41 2.06 -16.02
CA THR A 33 -1.95 1.20 -17.06
C THR A 33 -2.41 -0.10 -16.41
N VAL A 34 -3.68 -0.44 -16.60
CA VAL A 34 -4.22 -1.72 -16.18
C VAL A 34 -3.66 -2.79 -17.10
N VAL A 35 -3.14 -3.86 -16.50
CA VAL A 35 -2.59 -5.00 -17.22
C VAL A 35 -3.21 -6.31 -16.72
N ARG A 36 -3.41 -7.24 -17.64
CA ARG A 36 -3.78 -8.61 -17.27
C ARG A 36 -2.51 -9.38 -16.92
N THR A 37 -2.44 -9.90 -15.70
CA THR A 37 -1.24 -10.57 -15.20
C THR A 37 -1.32 -12.08 -15.40
N SER A 38 -0.19 -12.73 -15.68
CA SER A 38 -0.08 -14.20 -15.86
C SER A 38 0.14 -14.99 -14.56
N VAL A 39 0.32 -14.29 -13.44
CA VAL A 39 0.61 -14.84 -12.09
C VAL A 39 -0.52 -15.73 -11.58
N ALA A 40 -1.76 -15.35 -11.82
CA ALA A 40 -2.93 -16.17 -11.51
C ALA A 40 -4.03 -15.93 -12.53
N VAL A 41 -4.82 -16.96 -12.82
CA VAL A 41 -5.91 -16.88 -13.78
C VAL A 41 -6.92 -15.81 -13.32
N GLY A 42 -7.07 -14.75 -14.11
CA GLY A 42 -8.04 -13.68 -13.84
C GLY A 42 -7.52 -12.54 -12.95
N HIS A 43 -6.22 -12.53 -12.63
CA HIS A 43 -5.61 -11.45 -11.86
C HIS A 43 -5.33 -10.21 -12.74
N TRP A 44 -5.55 -9.03 -12.17
CA TRP A 44 -5.38 -7.74 -12.84
C TRP A 44 -4.48 -6.84 -12.01
N GLY A 45 -3.47 -6.27 -12.65
CA GLY A 45 -2.51 -5.36 -12.02
C GLY A 45 -2.60 -3.94 -12.58
N ILE A 46 -1.99 -2.97 -11.88
CA ILE A 46 -1.81 -1.61 -12.37
C ILE A 46 -0.31 -1.28 -12.37
N ILE A 47 0.22 -0.91 -13.53
CA ILE A 47 1.61 -0.45 -13.68
C ILE A 47 1.62 1.07 -13.70
N SER A 48 2.40 1.72 -12.82
CA SER A 48 2.54 3.18 -12.85
C SER A 48 3.31 3.64 -14.09
N GLU A 49 2.86 4.69 -14.77
CA GLU A 49 3.58 5.19 -15.96
C GLU A 49 4.87 5.94 -15.62
N LYS A 50 4.92 6.68 -14.52
CA LYS A 50 6.10 7.40 -14.04
C LYS A 50 6.00 7.60 -12.53
N SER A 51 6.81 6.87 -11.76
CA SER A 51 7.16 7.26 -10.40
C SER A 51 8.59 7.79 -10.38
N PHE A 52 8.91 8.70 -9.47
CA PHE A 52 10.28 9.21 -9.29
C PHE A 52 11.30 8.08 -9.06
N ASN A 53 10.83 6.95 -8.49
CA ASN A 53 11.61 5.75 -8.20
C ASN A 53 11.49 4.65 -9.28
N GLY A 54 11.03 4.98 -10.49
CA GLY A 54 10.86 4.03 -11.60
C GLY A 54 9.45 3.44 -11.72
N THR A 55 9.34 2.30 -12.40
CA THR A 55 8.06 1.62 -12.63
C THR A 55 7.61 0.87 -11.37
N GLN A 56 6.47 1.25 -10.81
CA GLN A 56 5.86 0.57 -9.67
C GLN A 56 4.71 -0.33 -10.12
N TYR A 57 4.62 -1.50 -9.52
CA TYR A 57 3.56 -2.49 -9.73
C TYR A 57 2.61 -2.47 -8.54
N PHE A 58 1.32 -2.29 -8.81
CA PHE A 58 0.28 -2.26 -7.80
C PHE A 58 -0.70 -3.41 -8.02
N ASP A 59 -0.89 -4.22 -6.99
CA ASP A 59 -1.80 -5.35 -6.94
C ASP A 59 -3.11 -4.92 -6.25
N PRO A 60 -4.17 -4.57 -6.99
CA PRO A 60 -5.43 -4.16 -6.42
C PRO A 60 -6.19 -5.34 -5.82
N VAL A 61 -6.57 -5.23 -4.54
CA VAL A 61 -7.36 -6.28 -3.85
C VAL A 61 -8.65 -6.60 -4.60
N VAL A 62 -9.33 -5.58 -5.12
CA VAL A 62 -10.49 -5.72 -5.99
C VAL A 62 -10.41 -4.68 -7.10
N LEU A 63 -10.38 -5.14 -8.35
CA LEU A 63 -10.54 -4.27 -9.52
C LEU A 63 -11.99 -4.32 -10.03
N PRO A 64 -12.73 -3.19 -10.03
CA PRO A 64 -14.06 -3.08 -10.62
C PRO A 64 -14.08 -3.53 -12.08
N PHE A 65 -15.13 -4.26 -12.48
CA PHE A 65 -15.25 -4.86 -13.80
C PHE A 65 -15.08 -3.85 -14.95
N ARG A 66 -15.61 -2.62 -14.77
CA ARG A 66 -15.50 -1.53 -15.76
C ARG A 66 -14.07 -1.08 -16.10
N PHE A 67 -13.08 -1.47 -15.30
CA PHE A 67 -11.68 -1.16 -15.52
C PHE A 67 -10.83 -2.39 -15.87
N ARG A 68 -11.43 -3.58 -16.01
CA ARG A 68 -10.75 -4.83 -16.39
C ARG A 68 -10.53 -4.91 -17.90
N PHE A 69 -9.78 -3.96 -18.42
CA PHE A 69 -9.39 -3.89 -19.82
C PHE A 69 -7.87 -3.80 -19.89
N ASP A 70 -7.28 -4.72 -20.64
CA ASP A 70 -5.83 -4.75 -20.81
C ASP A 70 -5.35 -3.52 -21.59
N GLY A 71 -4.31 -2.87 -21.10
CA GLY A 71 -3.82 -1.61 -21.65
C GLY A 71 -4.65 -0.37 -21.27
N LEU A 72 -5.64 -0.49 -20.38
CA LEU A 72 -6.47 0.64 -20.00
C LEU A 72 -5.69 1.65 -19.15
N ARG A 73 -5.58 2.85 -19.68
CA ARG A 73 -5.03 4.04 -19.03
C ARG A 73 -6.01 4.57 -17.98
N VAL A 74 -5.59 4.58 -16.70
CA VAL A 74 -6.38 5.10 -15.56
C VAL A 74 -5.59 6.07 -14.68
N TRP A 75 -6.31 7.03 -14.09
CA TRP A 75 -5.92 7.65 -12.84
C TRP A 75 -6.52 6.86 -11.68
N PHE A 76 -5.72 6.61 -10.65
CA PHE A 76 -6.18 5.91 -9.46
C PHE A 76 -5.72 6.62 -8.18
N LEU A 77 -6.53 6.45 -7.14
CA LEU A 77 -6.25 6.77 -5.76
C LEU A 77 -6.44 5.49 -4.96
N GLY A 78 -5.46 5.12 -4.15
CA GLY A 78 -5.52 3.92 -3.34
C GLY A 78 -4.76 4.04 -2.03
N LEU A 79 -5.03 3.10 -1.13
CA LEU A 79 -4.32 2.94 0.13
C LEU A 79 -3.39 1.74 0.00
N LEU A 80 -2.11 1.92 0.28
CA LEU A 80 -1.18 0.80 0.36
C LEU A 80 -1.51 -0.05 1.58
N LEU A 81 -1.56 -1.36 1.36
CA LEU A 81 -1.75 -2.36 2.39
C LEU A 81 -0.39 -2.94 2.82
N PRO A 82 -0.32 -3.59 3.99
CA PRO A 82 0.89 -4.30 4.40
C PRO A 82 1.28 -5.35 3.36
N PHE A 83 2.53 -5.27 2.89
CA PHE A 83 3.08 -6.25 1.95
C PHE A 83 3.35 -7.57 2.70
N ASN A 84 2.82 -8.68 2.18
CA ASN A 84 3.09 -10.01 2.71
C ASN A 84 3.76 -10.88 1.62
N PRO A 85 5.07 -11.18 1.74
CA PRO A 85 5.80 -11.93 0.72
C PRO A 85 5.30 -13.37 0.54
N ASN A 86 4.57 -13.93 1.51
CA ASN A 86 4.01 -15.28 1.40
C ASN A 86 2.75 -15.35 0.52
N ILE A 87 2.11 -14.19 0.24
CA ILE A 87 0.83 -14.10 -0.49
C ILE A 87 0.99 -13.27 -1.77
N GLN A 88 1.76 -12.18 -1.71
CA GLN A 88 1.91 -11.25 -2.81
C GLN A 88 3.02 -11.68 -3.78
N MET A 89 2.66 -11.87 -5.06
CA MET A 89 3.58 -12.37 -6.08
C MET A 89 3.93 -11.35 -7.18
N TRP A 90 3.21 -10.23 -7.30
CA TRP A 90 3.34 -9.33 -8.47
C TRP A 90 3.62 -7.86 -8.14
N GLY A 91 3.08 -7.31 -7.05
CA GLY A 91 3.23 -5.89 -6.75
C GLY A 91 2.78 -5.52 -5.33
N ASN A 92 2.76 -4.22 -5.06
CA ASN A 92 2.32 -3.71 -3.76
C ASN A 92 0.79 -3.81 -3.64
N PRO A 93 0.26 -4.43 -2.57
CA PRO A 93 -1.18 -4.55 -2.41
C PRO A 93 -1.79 -3.16 -2.19
N VAL A 94 -2.81 -2.84 -2.98
CA VAL A 94 -3.49 -1.56 -2.92
C VAL A 94 -5.00 -1.74 -2.79
N LEU A 95 -5.61 -1.01 -1.86
CA LEU A 95 -7.05 -0.85 -1.81
C LEU A 95 -7.44 0.37 -2.63
N LEU A 96 -8.10 0.16 -3.76
CA LEU A 96 -8.53 1.23 -4.65
C LEU A 96 -9.72 1.99 -4.05
N VAL A 97 -9.54 3.30 -3.87
CA VAL A 97 -10.58 4.21 -3.36
C VAL A 97 -11.30 4.89 -4.52
N LYS A 98 -10.56 5.35 -5.53
CA LYS A 98 -11.12 6.04 -6.69
C LYS A 98 -10.34 5.71 -7.95
N MET A 99 -11.06 5.56 -9.05
CA MET A 99 -10.46 5.37 -10.37
C MET A 99 -11.25 6.09 -11.45
N ILE A 100 -10.52 6.66 -12.41
CA ILE A 100 -11.04 7.39 -13.55
C ILE A 100 -10.23 6.99 -14.77
N ARG A 101 -10.89 6.71 -15.90
CA ARG A 101 -10.21 6.51 -17.18
C ARG A 101 -9.68 7.85 -17.68
N TRP A 102 -8.42 7.92 -18.08
CA TRP A 102 -7.91 9.09 -18.81
C TRP A 102 -7.87 8.77 -20.29
N MET A 103 -8.55 9.62 -21.05
CA MET A 103 -8.67 9.55 -22.50
C MET A 103 -7.43 10.15 -23.15
#